data_AF-A0AAJ2TC71-F1
#
_entry.id   AF-A0AAJ2TC71-F1
#
_cell.length_a   1.000
_cell.length_b   1.000
_cell.length_c   1.000
_cell.angle_alpha   90.00
_cell.angle_beta   90.00
_cell.angle_gamma   90.00
#
_symmetry.space_group_name_H-M   'P 1'
#
loop_
_entity.id
_entity.type
_entity.pdbx_description
1 polymer ?
#
loop_
_entity_poly.entity_id
_entity_poly.type
_entity_poly.pdbx_seq_one_letter_code
_entity_poly.pdbx_strand_id
1 'polypeptide(L)'
;MLSIVKRIIGQMKNDQRSLGLLLFAPLLVLTLLFFILGDSNYLPKIAVYDMNEKFVTELENHAAVSEETEQPEAVDYLEINGIDALI
;
A
#
# COMPACT_ATOMS: atom_id res chain seq x y z
N MET A 1 41.79 24.94 -4.10
CA MET A 1 40.46 24.26 -4.19
C MET A 1 40.27 23.22 -3.09
N LEU A 2 41.14 22.22 -2.96
CA LEU A 2 41.03 21.14 -1.95
C LEU A 2 40.94 21.64 -0.49
N SER A 3 41.61 22.76 -0.17
CA SER A 3 41.60 23.37 1.17
C SER A 3 40.25 23.93 1.58
N ILE A 4 39.45 24.41 0.62
CA ILE A 4 38.11 24.93 0.86
C ILE A 4 37.16 23.76 1.12
N VAL A 5 37.27 22.70 0.32
CA VAL A 5 36.48 21.46 0.49
C VAL A 5 36.68 20.85 1.88
N LYS A 6 37.92 20.75 2.37
CA LYS A 6 38.21 20.28 3.74
C LYS A 6 37.52 21.13 4.82
N ARG A 7 37.47 22.46 4.64
CA ARG A 7 36.79 23.36 5.59
C ARG A 7 35.28 23.14 5.59
N ILE A 8 34.66 22.99 4.41
CA ILE A 8 33.22 22.76 4.28
C ILE A 8 32.82 21.41 4.89
N ILE A 9 33.57 20.34 4.63
CA ILE A 9 33.32 19.01 5.23
C ILE A 9 33.46 19.08 6.76
N GLY A 10 34.47 19.80 7.27
CA GLY A 10 34.63 20.01 8.71
C GLY A 10 33.49 20.82 9.35
N GLN A 11 32.98 21.83 8.64
CA GLN A 11 31.82 22.62 9.08
C GLN A 11 30.55 21.78 9.11
N MET A 12 30.31 20.96 8.08
CA MET A 12 29.18 20.04 8.04
C MET A 12 29.24 19.03 9.18
N LYS A 13 30.42 18.45 9.47
CA LYS A 13 30.59 17.49 10.57
C LYS A 13 30.24 18.05 11.95
N ASN A 14 30.51 19.34 12.18
CA ASN A 14 30.16 20.02 13.42
C ASN A 14 28.69 20.48 13.47
N ASP A 15 28.00 20.50 12.33
CA ASP A 15 26.56 20.76 12.23
C ASP A 15 25.77 19.45 12.22
N GLN A 16 25.71 18.82 13.40
CA GLN A 16 25.02 17.53 13.60
C GLN A 16 23.52 17.61 13.31
N ARG A 17 22.90 18.80 13.46
CA ARG A 17 21.48 19.01 13.18
C ARG A 17 21.22 19.00 11.69
N SER A 18 22.05 19.72 10.93
CA SER A 18 21.92 19.80 9.48
C SER A 18 22.24 18.46 8.81
N LEU A 19 23.28 17.74 9.25
CA LEU A 19 23.57 16.38 8.79
C LEU A 19 22.47 15.38 9.15
N GLY A 20 21.94 15.48 10.36
CA GLY A 20 20.79 14.71 10.80
C GLY A 20 19.60 14.95 9.87
N LEU A 21 19.23 16.21 9.64
CA LEU A 21 18.11 16.54 8.76
C LEU A 21 18.33 16.04 7.32
N LEU A 22 19.54 16.23 6.77
CA LEU A 22 19.90 15.84 5.41
C LEU A 22 19.74 14.34 5.15
N LEU A 23 20.08 13.50 6.12
CA LEU A 23 20.03 12.04 5.97
C LEU A 23 18.74 11.43 6.54
N PHE A 24 18.27 11.93 7.67
CA PHE A 24 17.17 11.33 8.42
C PHE A 24 15.81 11.70 7.83
N ALA A 25 15.63 12.92 7.34
CA ALA A 25 14.38 13.32 6.70
C ALA A 25 14.02 12.48 5.46
N PRO A 26 14.93 12.26 4.47
CA PRO A 26 14.60 11.41 3.34
C PRO A 26 14.40 9.94 3.74
N LEU A 27 15.16 9.43 4.71
CA LEU A 27 14.94 8.07 5.23
C LEU A 27 13.56 7.92 5.89
N LEU A 28 13.11 8.93 6.65
CA LEU A 28 11.80 8.94 7.28
C LEU A 28 10.70 8.94 6.22
N VAL A 29 10.81 9.79 5.19
CA VAL A 29 9.85 9.81 4.08
C VAL A 29 9.80 8.47 3.35
N LEU A 30 10.95 7.88 3.03
CA LEU A 30 11.01 6.55 2.41
C LEU A 30 10.38 5.46 3.30
N THR A 31 10.56 5.55 4.61
CA THR A 31 9.97 4.61 5.58
C THR A 31 8.45 4.77 5.65
N LEU A 32 7.94 6.00 5.63
CA LEU A 32 6.49 6.25 5.58
C LEU A 32 5.88 5.77 4.27
N LEU A 33 6.55 6.02 3.14
CA LEU A 33 6.13 5.48 1.84
C LEU A 33 6.13 3.96 1.86
N PHE A 34 7.14 3.32 2.46
CA PHE A 34 7.17 1.87 2.63
C PHE A 34 5.97 1.35 3.43
N PHE A 35 5.56 2.04 4.50
CA PHE A 35 4.37 1.63 5.25
C PHE A 35 3.06 1.86 4.48
N ILE A 36 2.96 2.96 3.72
CA ILE A 36 1.75 3.27 2.94
C ILE A 36 1.62 2.33 1.73
N LEU A 37 2.72 2.04 1.03
CA LEU A 37 2.73 1.17 -0.15
C LEU A 37 2.84 -0.32 0.21
N GLY A 38 3.27 -0.63 1.44
CA GLY A 38 3.53 -1.99 1.91
C GLY A 38 2.31 -2.73 2.42
N ASP A 39 1.10 -2.17 2.31
CA ASP A 39 -0.14 -2.90 2.56
C ASP A 39 -0.43 -3.85 1.40
N SER A 40 0.45 -4.84 1.22
CA SER A 40 0.36 -5.90 0.20
C SER A 40 -0.57 -7.04 0.60
N ASN A 41 -1.14 -6.99 1.81
CA ASN A 41 -2.04 -8.01 2.34
C ASN A 41 -3.52 -7.64 2.12
N TYR A 42 -3.78 -6.63 1.29
CA TYR A 42 -5.13 -6.35 0.83
C TYR A 42 -5.67 -7.56 0.06
N LEU A 43 -6.55 -8.34 0.70
CA LEU A 43 -7.32 -9.37 0.04
C LEU A 43 -8.58 -8.70 -0.51
N PRO A 44 -8.72 -8.57 -1.85
CA PRO A 44 -9.89 -7.94 -2.43
C PRO A 44 -11.14 -8.75 -2.06
N LYS A 45 -12.22 -8.04 -1.72
CA LYS A 45 -13.51 -8.66 -1.41
C LYS A 45 -14.32 -8.76 -2.70
N ILE A 46 -14.59 -9.97 -3.14
CA ILE A 46 -15.29 -10.24 -4.40
C ILE A 46 -16.59 -10.96 -4.07
N ALA A 47 -17.71 -10.39 -4.47
CA ALA A 47 -18.99 -11.07 -4.45
C ALA A 47 -19.18 -11.84 -5.76
N VAL A 48 -19.68 -13.07 -5.66
CA VAL A 48 -19.87 -13.95 -6.80
C VAL A 48 -21.32 -14.42 -6.86
N TYR A 49 -21.93 -14.36 -8.04
CA TYR A 49 -23.30 -14.85 -8.28
C TYR A 49 -23.32 -15.94 -9.37
N ASP A 50 -23.95 -17.07 -9.08
CA ASP A 50 -24.16 -18.20 -10.02
C ASP A 50 -22.91 -18.64 -10.81
N MET A 51 -21.77 -18.75 -10.12
CA MET A 51 -20.50 -19.15 -10.72
C MET A 51 -20.13 -20.60 -10.35
N ASN A 52 -19.48 -21.30 -11.28
CA ASN A 52 -19.05 -22.68 -11.06
C ASN A 52 -17.99 -22.76 -9.94
N GLU A 53 -18.17 -23.71 -9.01
CA GLU A 53 -17.30 -23.96 -7.85
C GLU A 53 -15.80 -23.96 -8.19
N LYS A 54 -15.44 -24.46 -9.38
CA LYS A 54 -14.05 -24.50 -9.84
C LYS A 54 -13.39 -23.12 -9.93
N PHE A 55 -14.15 -22.07 -10.25
CA PHE A 55 -13.66 -20.70 -10.29
C PHE A 55 -13.69 -20.04 -8.91
N VAL A 56 -14.67 -20.38 -8.08
CA VAL A 56 -14.76 -19.92 -6.68
C VAL A 56 -13.53 -20.37 -5.90
N THR A 57 -13.16 -21.65 -5.97
CA THR A 57 -11.99 -22.19 -5.27
C THR A 57 -10.67 -21.52 -5.69
N GLU A 58 -10.54 -21.14 -6.97
CA GLU A 58 -9.35 -20.43 -7.45
C GLU A 58 -9.31 -18.96 -7.00
N LEU A 59 -10.48 -18.32 -6.85
CA LEU A 59 -10.60 -16.96 -6.32
C LEU A 59 -10.33 -16.91 -4.81
N GLU A 60 -10.80 -17.88 -4.03
CA GLU A 60 -10.53 -17.99 -2.58
C GLU A 60 -9.03 -18.05 -2.25
N ASN A 61 -8.20 -18.53 -3.18
CA ASN A 61 -6.75 -18.55 -3.03
C ASN A 61 -6.10 -17.14 -3.08
N HIS A 62 -6.78 -16.15 -3.64
CA HIS A 62 -6.23 -14.81 -3.92
C HIS A 62 -7.11 -13.65 -3.46
N ALA A 63 -8.34 -13.92 -3.04
CA ALA A 63 -9.37 -12.95 -2.69
C ALA A 63 -10.30 -13.49 -1.60
N ALA A 64 -10.97 -12.58 -0.88
CA ALA A 64 -12.06 -12.95 0.02
C ALA A 64 -13.36 -13.03 -0.77
N VAL A 65 -13.91 -14.24 -0.94
CA VAL A 65 -15.11 -14.46 -1.76
C VAL A 65 -16.37 -14.53 -0.91
N SER A 66 -17.44 -13.85 -1.33
CA SER A 66 -18.79 -14.01 -0.79
C SER A 66 -19.75 -14.51 -1.86
N GLU A 67 -20.37 -15.67 -1.64
CA GLU A 67 -21.38 -16.21 -2.55
C GLU A 67 -22.74 -15.58 -2.24
N GLU A 68 -23.32 -14.90 -3.23
CA GLU A 68 -24.63 -14.27 -3.11
C GLU A 68 -25.71 -15.16 -3.75
N THR A 69 -26.85 -15.27 -3.07
CA THR A 69 -27.97 -16.13 -3.52
C THR A 69 -28.89 -15.43 -4.53
N GLU A 70 -28.84 -14.09 -4.57
CA GLU A 70 -29.65 -13.23 -5.44
C GLU A 70 -28.75 -12.23 -6.15
N GLN A 71 -29.01 -11.94 -7.43
CA GLN A 71 -28.22 -10.97 -8.20
C GLN A 71 -28.43 -9.57 -7.60
N PRO A 72 -27.40 -8.91 -7.06
CA PRO A 72 -27.55 -7.57 -6.52
C PRO A 72 -27.78 -6.57 -7.68
N GLU A 73 -28.98 -6.00 -7.77
CA GLU A 73 -29.32 -5.01 -8.82
C GLU A 73 -28.81 -3.59 -8.50
N ALA A 74 -28.46 -3.31 -7.24
CA ALA A 74 -28.13 -1.97 -6.78
C ALA A 74 -26.66 -1.63 -7.04
N VAL A 75 -26.41 -0.53 -7.75
CA VAL A 75 -25.08 0.09 -7.90
C VAL A 75 -24.45 0.36 -6.53
N ASP A 76 -25.27 0.67 -5.53
CA ASP A 76 -24.84 0.96 -4.16
C ASP A 76 -24.51 -0.30 -3.34
N TYR A 77 -24.80 -1.52 -3.85
CA TYR A 77 -24.51 -2.76 -3.13
C TYR A 77 -23.02 -2.93 -2.81
N LEU A 78 -22.17 -2.50 -3.75
CA LEU A 78 -20.72 -2.52 -3.62
C LEU A 78 -20.25 -1.58 -2.52
N GLU A 79 -20.80 -0.36 -2.48
CA GLU A 79 -20.41 0.67 -1.50
C GLU A 79 -20.90 0.33 -0.08
N ILE A 80 -22.11 -0.20 0.05
CA ILE A 80 -22.73 -0.52 1.36
C ILE A 80 -22.00 -1.68 2.04
N ASN A 81 -21.58 -2.68 1.29
CA ASN A 81 -20.93 -3.88 1.81
C ASN A 81 -19.39 -3.83 1.75
N GLY A 82 -18.83 -2.79 1.14
CA GLY A 82 -17.39 -2.66 0.92
C GLY A 82 -16.85 -3.81 0.06
N ILE A 83 -17.57 -4.16 -1.00
CA ILE A 83 -17.20 -5.17 -1.98
C ILE A 83 -16.49 -4.46 -3.14
N ASP A 84 -15.34 -4.97 -3.57
CA ASP A 84 -14.53 -4.36 -4.62
C ASP A 84 -15.04 -4.69 -6.03
N ALA A 85 -15.65 -5.87 -6.19
CA ALA A 85 -16.20 -6.34 -7.46
C ALA A 85 -17.33 -7.35 -7.25
N LEU A 86 -18.33 -7.30 -8.13
CA LEU A 86 -19.36 -8.32 -8.29
C LEU A 86 -19.11 -9.04 -9.63
N ILE A 87 -19.01 -10.37 -9.59
CA ILE A 87 -18.74 -11.23 -10.75
C ILE A 87 -19.83 -12.28 -10.91
#